data_AF-A0A2N4SXV8-F1
#
_entry.id   AF-A0A2N4SXV8-F1
#
_cell.length_a   1.000
_cell.length_b   1.000
_cell.length_c   1.000
_cell.angle_alpha   90.00
_cell.angle_beta   90.00
_cell.angle_gamma   90.00
#
_symmetry.space_group_name_H-M   'P 1'
#
loop_
_entity.id
_entity.type
_entity.pdbx_description
1 polymer ?
#
loop_
_entity_poly.entity_id
_entity_poly.type
_entity_poly.pdbx_seq_one_letter_code
_entity_poly.pdbx_strand_id
1 'polypeptide(L)'
;MLRAAAERTTDELGGEKFRMTIDGATYDKRSEAAQAWQQWAGVHATSRPPRGGESDLGVAGQIGGHDIRVVQRPGNLADLGASPVELRIDDAPGVAVEVTRATSLNPSVGMIQRLENQVMKLPEEVTKREARLVAAHQEVEDARAALEVPFKYQDALEAVRWEVERIGRAMRGEETPQPSLDPELEALKKRMRISFPDAPTAGRSSAGRGGNGAGRPLEVARRHDEQRPQQGGLEL
;
A
#
# COMPACT_ATOMS: atom_id res chain seq x y z
N MET A 1 -6.47 -18.32 -15.00
CA MET A 1 -6.83 -17.48 -16.16
C MET A 1 -5.68 -17.50 -17.18
N LEU A 2 -4.60 -16.74 -16.98
CA LEU A 2 -3.46 -16.66 -17.92
C LEU A 2 -2.81 -17.99 -18.34
N ARG A 3 -2.56 -18.93 -17.41
CA ARG A 3 -1.97 -20.24 -17.75
C ARG A 3 -2.88 -21.10 -18.65
N ALA A 4 -4.18 -21.09 -18.36
CA ALA A 4 -5.17 -21.76 -19.20
C ALA A 4 -5.31 -21.08 -20.58
N ALA A 5 -5.03 -19.77 -20.66
CA ALA A 5 -4.93 -19.07 -21.94
C ALA A 5 -3.75 -19.61 -22.75
N ALA A 6 -2.55 -19.64 -22.17
CA ALA A 6 -1.35 -20.12 -22.86
C ALA A 6 -1.48 -21.58 -23.34
N GLU A 7 -2.16 -22.44 -22.58
CA GLU A 7 -2.43 -23.84 -22.97
C GLU A 7 -3.46 -23.97 -24.11
N ARG A 8 -4.34 -22.97 -24.28
CA ARG A 8 -5.33 -22.90 -25.37
C ARG A 8 -4.80 -22.25 -26.64
N THR A 9 -3.66 -21.57 -26.55
CA THR A 9 -3.05 -20.92 -27.69
C THR A 9 -2.70 -21.96 -28.76
N THR A 10 -3.44 -21.95 -29.87
CA THR A 10 -3.25 -22.88 -30.99
C THR A 10 -2.07 -22.47 -31.86
N ASP A 11 -1.38 -23.43 -32.48
CA ASP A 11 -0.27 -23.24 -33.45
C ASP A 11 -0.70 -22.58 -34.79
N GLU A 12 -1.93 -22.07 -34.87
CA GLU A 12 -2.50 -21.33 -36.02
C GLU A 12 -2.11 -19.84 -36.00
N LEU A 13 -0.92 -19.57 -35.47
CA LEU A 13 -0.32 -18.26 -35.34
C LEU A 13 1.02 -18.27 -36.08
N GLY A 14 1.35 -17.19 -36.78
CA GLY A 14 2.63 -17.05 -37.48
C GLY A 14 2.57 -17.41 -38.96
N GLY A 15 3.18 -16.56 -39.79
CA GLY A 15 3.50 -16.87 -41.19
C GLY A 15 2.30 -17.29 -42.04
N GLU A 16 2.40 -18.50 -42.61
CA GLU A 16 1.41 -19.15 -43.49
C GLU A 16 0.26 -19.84 -42.75
N LYS A 17 0.37 -20.04 -41.43
CA LYS A 17 -0.67 -20.70 -40.61
C LYS A 17 -1.65 -19.72 -39.98
N PHE A 18 -1.52 -18.42 -40.27
CA PHE A 18 -2.34 -17.38 -39.69
C PHE A 18 -3.83 -17.71 -39.85
N ARG A 19 -4.56 -17.71 -38.74
CA ARG A 19 -6.01 -17.80 -38.74
C ARG A 19 -6.60 -16.84 -37.72
N MET A 20 -7.58 -16.06 -38.16
CA MET A 20 -8.35 -15.15 -37.31
C MET A 20 -9.82 -15.23 -37.68
N THR A 21 -10.69 -15.32 -36.68
CA THR A 21 -12.14 -15.29 -36.85
C THR A 21 -12.65 -13.92 -36.47
N ILE A 22 -13.41 -13.25 -37.34
CA ILE A 22 -14.06 -11.96 -37.07
C ILE A 22 -15.52 -12.10 -37.46
N ASP A 23 -16.43 -11.75 -36.56
CA ASP A 23 -17.89 -11.86 -36.76
C ASP A 23 -18.35 -13.25 -37.27
N GLY A 24 -17.71 -14.31 -36.74
CA GLY A 24 -18.00 -15.70 -37.11
C GLY A 24 -17.38 -16.18 -38.44
N ALA A 25 -16.77 -15.30 -39.23
CA ALA A 25 -16.05 -15.67 -40.45
C ALA A 25 -14.54 -15.83 -40.18
N THR A 26 -13.94 -16.88 -40.76
CA THR A 26 -12.52 -17.19 -40.59
C THR A 26 -11.70 -16.70 -41.77
N TYR A 27 -10.58 -16.03 -41.48
CA TYR A 27 -9.66 -15.43 -42.45
C TYR A 27 -8.26 -16.00 -42.27
N ASP A 28 -7.63 -16.37 -43.39
CA ASP A 28 -6.25 -16.88 -43.46
C ASP A 28 -5.24 -15.83 -43.97
N LYS A 29 -5.73 -14.65 -44.38
CA LYS A 29 -4.91 -13.51 -44.77
C LYS A 29 -5.13 -12.32 -43.86
N ARG A 30 -4.03 -11.73 -43.41
CA ARG A 30 -4.03 -10.54 -42.54
C ARG A 30 -4.70 -9.32 -43.20
N SER A 31 -4.61 -9.19 -44.52
CA SER A 31 -5.28 -8.12 -45.27
C SER A 31 -6.80 -8.27 -45.26
N GLU A 32 -7.31 -9.49 -45.39
CA GLU A 32 -8.75 -9.77 -45.34
C GLU A 32 -9.27 -9.63 -43.91
N ALA A 33 -8.50 -10.10 -42.91
CA ALA A 33 -8.81 -9.89 -41.50
C ALA A 33 -8.85 -8.40 -41.13
N ALA A 34 -7.94 -7.56 -41.66
CA ALA A 34 -7.99 -6.12 -41.45
C ALA A 34 -9.26 -5.48 -42.05
N GLN A 35 -9.68 -5.92 -43.25
CA GLN A 35 -10.92 -5.44 -43.86
C GLN A 35 -12.16 -5.86 -43.06
N ALA A 36 -12.20 -7.11 -42.58
CA ALA A 36 -13.28 -7.59 -41.73
C ALA A 36 -13.32 -6.82 -40.39
N TRP A 37 -12.16 -6.55 -39.80
CA TRP A 37 -12.06 -5.72 -38.60
C TRP A 37 -12.58 -4.31 -38.84
N GLN A 38 -12.26 -3.70 -39.99
CA GLN A 38 -12.76 -2.37 -40.35
C GLN A 38 -14.29 -2.34 -40.40
N GLN A 39 -14.91 -3.37 -40.98
CA GLN A 39 -16.37 -3.50 -41.03
C GLN A 39 -16.96 -3.64 -39.62
N TRP A 40 -16.40 -4.53 -38.80
CA TRP A 40 -16.81 -4.70 -37.41
C TRP A 40 -16.71 -3.39 -36.62
N ALA A 41 -15.57 -2.70 -36.73
CA ALA A 41 -15.32 -1.44 -36.05
C ALA A 41 -16.26 -0.33 -36.55
N GLY A 42 -16.60 -0.31 -37.84
CA GLY A 42 -17.57 0.64 -38.39
C GLY A 42 -18.98 0.49 -37.78
N VAL A 43 -19.37 -0.74 -37.43
CA VAL A 43 -20.67 -1.03 -36.80
C VAL A 43 -20.66 -0.78 -35.29
N HIS A 44 -19.57 -1.15 -34.60
CA HIS A 44 -19.51 -1.16 -33.14
C HIS A 44 -18.85 0.09 -32.53
N ALA A 45 -18.06 0.84 -33.30
CA ALA A 45 -17.41 2.03 -32.77
C ALA A 45 -18.42 3.14 -32.48
N THR A 46 -18.39 3.63 -31.26
CA THR A 46 -19.14 4.82 -30.88
C THR A 46 -18.63 6.05 -31.61
N SER A 47 -19.55 6.95 -31.98
CA SER A 47 -19.23 8.20 -32.68
C SER A 47 -18.34 9.13 -31.85
N ARG A 48 -18.40 9.01 -30.52
CA ARG A 48 -17.59 9.80 -29.60
C ARG A 48 -16.97 8.90 -28.52
N PRO A 49 -15.66 9.02 -28.25
CA PRO A 49 -15.02 8.36 -27.13
C PRO A 49 -15.69 8.75 -25.80
N PRO A 50 -15.63 7.87 -24.78
CA PRO A 50 -16.15 8.20 -23.46
C PRO A 50 -15.44 9.43 -22.87
N ARG A 51 -16.20 10.31 -22.19
CA ARG A 51 -15.64 11.48 -21.49
C ARG A 51 -14.95 11.11 -20.17
N GLY A 52 -15.26 9.95 -19.63
CA GLY A 52 -14.66 9.37 -18.44
C GLY A 52 -14.97 7.87 -18.38
N GLY A 53 -14.10 7.12 -17.71
CA GLY A 53 -14.20 5.66 -17.66
C GLY A 53 -13.85 4.96 -18.98
N GLU A 54 -14.17 3.67 -19.05
CA GLU A 54 -13.97 2.82 -20.22
C GLU A 54 -15.31 2.52 -20.89
N SER A 55 -15.30 2.39 -22.22
CA SER A 55 -16.45 1.88 -22.98
C SER A 55 -16.04 0.58 -23.65
N ASP A 56 -16.66 -0.52 -23.24
CA ASP A 56 -16.52 -1.81 -23.89
C ASP A 56 -17.35 -1.82 -25.19
N LEU A 57 -16.70 -2.10 -26.32
CA LEU A 57 -17.35 -2.22 -27.63
C LEU A 57 -17.71 -3.68 -27.97
N GLY A 58 -17.32 -4.62 -27.12
CA GLY A 58 -17.53 -6.05 -27.31
C GLY A 58 -16.32 -6.77 -27.92
N VAL A 59 -16.56 -8.02 -28.31
CA VAL A 59 -15.55 -8.91 -28.91
C VAL A 59 -15.53 -8.70 -30.42
N ALA A 60 -14.38 -8.30 -30.95
CA ALA A 60 -14.18 -8.11 -32.38
C ALA A 60 -13.95 -9.42 -33.12
N GLY A 61 -13.31 -10.37 -32.46
CA GLY A 61 -12.98 -11.64 -33.08
C GLY A 61 -12.09 -12.50 -32.19
N GLN A 62 -11.68 -13.63 -32.75
CA GLN A 62 -10.86 -14.62 -32.10
C GLN A 62 -9.57 -14.82 -32.89
N ILE A 63 -8.43 -14.88 -32.21
CA ILE A 63 -7.13 -15.21 -32.81
C ILE A 63 -6.37 -16.17 -31.90
N GLY A 64 -5.84 -17.26 -32.48
CA GLY A 64 -5.13 -18.29 -31.72
C GLY A 64 -5.95 -18.92 -30.60
N GLY A 65 -7.29 -18.97 -30.73
CA GLY A 65 -8.19 -19.48 -29.71
C GLY A 65 -8.65 -18.45 -28.66
N HIS A 66 -8.22 -17.20 -28.74
CA HIS A 66 -8.53 -16.16 -27.75
C HIS A 66 -9.45 -15.06 -28.29
N ASP A 67 -10.44 -14.70 -27.50
CA ASP A 67 -11.35 -13.60 -27.80
C ASP A 67 -10.64 -12.25 -27.59
N ILE A 68 -10.76 -11.39 -28.59
CA ILE A 68 -10.21 -10.04 -28.61
C ILE A 68 -11.34 -9.04 -28.36
N ARG A 69 -11.33 -8.47 -27.16
CA ARG A 69 -12.28 -7.45 -26.72
C ARG A 69 -11.72 -6.07 -26.98
N VAL A 70 -12.55 -5.18 -27.52
CA VAL A 70 -12.15 -3.82 -27.85
C VAL A 70 -12.73 -2.85 -26.83
N VAL A 71 -11.85 -2.15 -26.12
CA VAL A 71 -12.22 -1.22 -25.07
C VAL A 71 -11.73 0.17 -25.43
N GLN A 72 -12.63 1.15 -25.51
CA GLN A 72 -12.27 2.55 -25.66
C GLN A 72 -11.97 3.16 -24.29
N ARG A 73 -10.84 3.88 -24.22
CA ARG A 73 -10.43 4.64 -23.04
C ARG A 73 -10.90 6.09 -23.17
N PRO A 74 -10.78 6.92 -22.10
CA PRO A 74 -11.20 8.31 -22.16
C PRO A 74 -10.60 9.04 -23.36
N GLY A 75 -11.45 9.75 -24.09
CA GLY A 75 -11.06 10.41 -25.33
C GLY A 75 -9.99 11.49 -25.11
N ASN A 76 -9.07 11.61 -26.07
CA ASN A 76 -8.28 12.81 -26.19
C ASN A 76 -9.18 13.91 -26.81
N LEU A 77 -9.53 14.93 -26.02
CA LEU A 77 -10.43 16.00 -26.47
C LEU A 77 -9.81 16.90 -27.55
N ALA A 78 -8.48 16.98 -27.62
CA ALA A 78 -7.78 17.77 -28.64
C ALA A 78 -7.74 17.03 -29.99
N ASP A 79 -7.65 15.70 -29.96
CA ASP A 79 -7.68 14.85 -31.15
C ASP A 79 -8.44 13.56 -30.87
N LEU A 80 -9.70 13.50 -31.32
CA LEU A 80 -10.54 12.32 -31.15
C LEU A 80 -9.98 11.09 -31.88
N GLY A 81 -9.23 11.27 -32.98
CA GLY A 81 -8.57 10.20 -33.72
C GLY A 81 -7.43 9.57 -32.93
N ALA A 82 -6.71 10.37 -32.15
CA ALA A 82 -5.64 9.92 -31.24
C ALA A 82 -6.17 9.34 -29.91
N SER A 83 -7.49 9.22 -29.74
CA SER A 83 -8.05 8.63 -28.52
C SER A 83 -7.62 7.17 -28.36
N PRO A 84 -7.19 6.75 -27.16
CA PRO A 84 -6.69 5.40 -26.93
C PRO A 84 -7.80 4.34 -27.03
N VAL A 85 -7.48 3.25 -27.70
CA VAL A 85 -8.28 2.03 -27.81
C VAL A 85 -7.41 0.85 -27.43
N GLU A 86 -7.93 0.01 -26.56
CA GLU A 86 -7.24 -1.14 -26.01
C GLU A 86 -7.87 -2.42 -26.58
N LEU A 87 -7.04 -3.28 -27.16
CA LEU A 87 -7.43 -4.59 -27.68
C LEU A 87 -7.02 -5.62 -26.64
N ARG A 88 -7.95 -6.00 -25.77
CA ARG A 88 -7.73 -6.91 -24.65
C ARG A 88 -7.91 -8.36 -25.10
N ILE A 89 -7.09 -9.24 -24.55
CA ILE A 89 -7.23 -10.69 -24.71
C ILE A 89 -7.99 -11.21 -23.50
N ASP A 90 -9.22 -11.70 -23.67
CA ASP A 90 -10.11 -12.02 -22.54
C ASP A 90 -9.53 -13.10 -21.60
N ASP A 91 -8.84 -14.10 -22.14
CA ASP A 91 -8.21 -15.16 -21.34
C ASP A 91 -6.93 -14.69 -20.60
N ALA A 92 -6.38 -13.52 -20.99
CA ALA A 92 -5.10 -12.99 -20.51
C ALA A 92 -5.26 -11.58 -19.92
N PRO A 93 -5.84 -11.44 -18.71
CA PRO A 93 -6.05 -10.14 -18.08
C PRO A 93 -4.73 -9.36 -17.93
N GLY A 94 -4.76 -8.08 -18.30
CA GLY A 94 -3.59 -7.20 -18.32
C GLY A 94 -2.63 -7.45 -19.49
N VAL A 95 -3.05 -8.22 -20.50
CA VAL A 95 -2.38 -8.26 -21.81
C VAL A 95 -3.30 -7.58 -22.81
N ALA A 96 -2.79 -6.53 -23.43
CA ALA A 96 -3.52 -5.79 -24.43
C ALA A 96 -2.59 -5.15 -25.45
N VAL A 97 -3.14 -4.88 -26.64
CA VAL A 97 -2.49 -4.05 -27.66
C VAL A 97 -3.16 -2.68 -27.65
N GLU A 98 -2.39 -1.65 -27.32
CA GLU A 98 -2.87 -0.27 -27.41
C GLU A 98 -2.72 0.28 -28.83
N VAL A 99 -3.81 0.84 -29.34
CA VAL A 99 -3.89 1.51 -30.63
C VAL A 99 -4.68 2.82 -30.50
N THR A 100 -4.59 3.68 -31.50
CA THR A 100 -5.46 4.87 -31.55
C THR A 100 -6.81 4.51 -32.15
N ARG A 101 -7.82 5.33 -31.88
CA ARG A 101 -9.15 5.22 -32.51
C ARG A 101 -9.05 5.25 -34.03
N ALA A 102 -8.20 6.12 -34.59
CA ALA A 102 -7.96 6.19 -36.01
C ALA A 102 -7.42 4.86 -36.58
N THR A 103 -6.48 4.22 -35.89
CA THR A 103 -5.96 2.90 -36.26
C THR A 103 -6.99 1.79 -36.07
N SER A 104 -7.81 1.83 -35.02
CA SER A 104 -8.87 0.83 -34.81
C SER A 104 -9.96 0.91 -35.88
N LEU A 105 -10.29 2.11 -36.37
CA LEU A 105 -11.29 2.34 -37.43
C LEU A 105 -10.74 2.10 -38.83
N ASN A 106 -9.44 2.28 -39.02
CA ASN A 106 -8.74 2.01 -40.27
C ASN A 106 -7.56 1.07 -39.97
N PRO A 107 -7.85 -0.21 -39.69
CA PRO A 107 -6.84 -1.18 -39.31
C PRO A 107 -5.88 -1.43 -40.46
N SER A 108 -4.59 -1.53 -40.12
CA SER A 108 -3.56 -1.97 -41.04
C SER A 108 -3.21 -3.43 -40.79
N VAL A 109 -2.60 -4.09 -41.77
CA VAL A 109 -2.00 -5.42 -41.60
C VAL A 109 -1.04 -5.45 -40.41
N GLY A 110 -0.32 -4.35 -40.15
CA GLY A 110 0.58 -4.22 -39.01
C GLY A 110 -0.14 -4.25 -37.64
N MET A 111 -1.39 -3.79 -37.55
CA MET A 111 -2.20 -3.93 -36.33
C MET A 111 -2.54 -5.40 -36.06
N ILE A 112 -2.97 -6.13 -37.10
CA ILE A 112 -3.25 -7.57 -37.01
C ILE A 112 -1.98 -8.35 -36.64
N GLN A 113 -0.83 -8.00 -37.23
CA GLN A 113 0.46 -8.59 -36.88
C GLN A 113 0.84 -8.31 -35.43
N ARG A 114 0.55 -7.12 -34.90
CA ARG A 114 0.81 -6.80 -33.48
C ARG A 114 -0.06 -7.64 -32.55
N LEU A 115 -1.34 -7.82 -32.87
CA LEU A 115 -2.23 -8.73 -32.13
C LEU A 115 -1.70 -10.16 -32.14
N GLU A 116 -1.37 -10.66 -33.33
CA GLU A 116 -0.79 -11.99 -33.51
C GLU A 116 0.49 -12.18 -32.67
N ASN A 117 1.44 -11.24 -32.77
CA ASN A 117 2.68 -11.27 -32.01
C ASN A 117 2.42 -11.20 -30.50
N GLN A 118 1.39 -10.46 -30.06
CA GLN A 118 1.04 -10.36 -28.65
C GLN A 118 0.47 -11.68 -28.12
N VAL A 119 -0.35 -12.36 -28.92
CA VAL A 119 -0.91 -13.68 -28.58
C VAL A 119 0.19 -14.74 -28.55
N MET A 120 1.11 -14.74 -29.53
CA MET A 120 2.26 -15.65 -29.54
C MET A 120 3.17 -15.49 -28.31
N LYS A 121 3.23 -14.30 -27.72
CA LYS A 121 4.02 -14.01 -26.52
C LYS A 121 3.32 -14.36 -25.21
N LEU A 122 2.04 -14.76 -25.24
CA LEU A 122 1.30 -15.10 -24.02
C LEU A 122 2.01 -16.14 -23.16
N PRO A 123 2.53 -17.28 -23.70
CA PRO A 123 3.18 -18.29 -22.87
C PRO A 123 4.43 -17.77 -22.12
N GLU A 124 5.22 -16.93 -22.78
CA GLU A 124 6.37 -16.28 -22.15
C GLU A 124 5.94 -15.30 -21.06
N GLU A 125 4.89 -14.52 -21.32
CA GLU A 125 4.34 -13.58 -20.33
C GLU A 125 3.72 -14.29 -19.12
N VAL A 126 3.10 -15.46 -19.31
CA VAL A 126 2.66 -16.31 -18.19
C VAL A 126 3.85 -16.72 -17.34
N THR A 127 4.90 -17.26 -17.96
CA THR A 127 6.11 -17.72 -17.26
C THR A 127 6.76 -16.59 -16.46
N LYS A 128 6.86 -15.40 -17.06
CA LYS A 128 7.44 -14.21 -16.43
C LYS A 128 6.59 -13.68 -15.27
N ARG A 129 5.27 -13.78 -15.35
CA ARG A 129 4.37 -13.38 -14.25
C ARG A 129 4.42 -14.38 -13.11
N GLU A 130 4.46 -15.68 -13.39
CA GLU A 130 4.63 -16.72 -12.38
C GLU A 130 5.96 -16.55 -11.63
N ALA A 131 7.07 -16.30 -12.35
CA ALA A 131 8.37 -16.03 -11.73
C ALA A 131 8.35 -14.78 -10.83
N ARG A 132 7.67 -13.70 -11.26
CA ARG A 132 7.50 -12.49 -10.43
C ARG A 132 6.65 -12.74 -9.20
N LEU A 133 5.61 -13.57 -9.30
CA LEU A 133 4.79 -13.96 -8.16
C LEU A 133 5.60 -14.72 -7.13
N VAL A 134 6.42 -15.69 -7.56
CA VAL A 134 7.33 -16.42 -6.66
C VAL A 134 8.33 -15.47 -5.98
N ALA A 135 8.94 -14.55 -6.73
CA ALA A 135 9.88 -13.58 -6.17
C ALA A 135 9.22 -12.65 -5.14
N ALA A 136 8.02 -12.13 -5.44
CA ALA A 136 7.28 -11.28 -4.51
C ALA A 136 6.85 -12.03 -3.24
N HIS A 137 6.48 -13.31 -3.36
CA HIS A 137 6.22 -14.14 -2.19
C HIS A 137 7.47 -14.33 -1.33
N GLN A 138 8.62 -14.58 -1.95
CA GLN A 138 9.88 -14.71 -1.21
C GLN A 138 10.25 -13.40 -0.49
N GLU A 139 10.08 -12.25 -1.14
CA GLU A 139 10.33 -10.95 -0.52
C GLU A 139 9.44 -10.71 0.71
N VAL A 140 8.17 -11.14 0.67
CA VAL A 140 7.27 -11.07 1.83
C VAL A 140 7.76 -11.97 2.96
N GLU A 141 8.19 -13.19 2.66
CA GLU A 141 8.73 -14.12 3.67
C GLU A 141 10.03 -13.59 4.28
N ASP A 142 10.94 -13.08 3.46
CA ASP A 142 12.20 -12.48 3.91
C ASP A 142 11.95 -11.24 4.79
N ALA A 143 10.99 -10.39 4.39
CA ALA A 143 10.58 -9.23 5.18
C ALA A 143 9.93 -9.63 6.50
N ARG A 144 9.11 -10.68 6.53
CA ARG A 144 8.55 -11.24 7.77
C ARG A 144 9.65 -11.74 8.70
N ALA A 145 10.59 -12.53 8.17
CA ALA A 145 11.73 -13.02 8.94
C ALA A 145 12.59 -11.87 9.49
N ALA A 146 12.80 -10.80 8.70
CA ALA A 146 13.54 -9.62 9.13
C ALA A 146 12.82 -8.85 10.26
N LEU A 147 11.49 -8.80 10.26
CA LEU A 147 10.70 -8.19 11.34
C LEU A 147 10.77 -8.98 12.65
N GLU A 148 11.02 -10.28 12.59
CA GLU A 148 11.17 -11.14 13.78
C GLU A 148 12.56 -11.00 14.43
N VAL A 149 13.54 -10.40 13.74
CA VAL A 149 14.88 -10.16 14.29
C VAL A 149 14.90 -8.83 15.08
N PRO A 150 15.27 -8.85 16.37
CA PRO A 150 15.44 -7.62 17.15
C PRO A 150 16.46 -6.67 16.49
N PHE A 151 16.22 -5.37 16.62
CA PHE A 151 17.12 -4.37 16.04
C PHE A 151 18.53 -4.50 16.65
N LYS A 152 19.55 -4.61 15.79
CA LYS A 152 20.95 -4.89 16.18
C LYS A 152 21.51 -3.98 17.29
N TYR A 153 21.02 -2.74 17.40
CA TYR A 153 21.48 -1.76 18.40
C TYR A 153 20.42 -1.41 19.44
N GLN A 154 19.39 -2.25 19.60
CA GLN A 154 18.34 -2.02 20.59
C GLN A 154 18.93 -1.86 22.00
N ASP A 155 19.82 -2.75 22.41
CA ASP A 155 20.47 -2.69 23.73
C ASP A 155 21.37 -1.45 23.86
N ALA A 156 22.07 -1.07 22.79
CA ALA A 156 22.93 0.12 22.79
C ALA A 156 22.10 1.41 22.91
N LEU A 157 20.94 1.48 22.26
CA LEU A 157 20.01 2.60 22.38
C LEU A 157 19.38 2.67 23.77
N GLU A 158 19.02 1.53 24.36
CA GLU A 158 18.54 1.49 25.75
C GLU A 158 19.61 1.97 26.73
N ALA A 159 20.86 1.52 26.57
CA ALA A 159 21.97 1.96 27.40
C ALA A 159 22.21 3.48 27.28
N VAL A 160 22.20 4.02 26.06
CA VAL A 160 22.33 5.47 25.83
C VAL A 160 21.15 6.23 26.43
N ARG A 161 19.92 5.72 26.32
CA ARG A 161 18.74 6.34 26.93
C ARG A 161 18.86 6.41 28.44
N TRP A 162 19.28 5.32 29.08
CA TRP A 162 19.53 5.28 30.52
C TRP A 162 20.59 6.29 30.95
N GLU A 163 21.65 6.44 30.16
CA GLU A 163 22.72 7.38 30.44
C GLU A 163 22.27 8.85 30.30
N VAL A 164 21.47 9.17 29.27
CA VAL A 164 20.87 10.50 29.10
C VAL A 164 19.94 10.84 30.27
N GLU A 165 19.12 9.90 30.71
CA GLU A 165 18.24 10.08 31.88
C GLU A 165 19.04 10.25 33.19
N ARG A 166 20.16 9.53 33.34
CA ARG A 166 21.07 9.68 34.47
C ARG A 166 21.68 11.08 34.48
N ILE A 167 22.23 11.53 33.36
CA ILE A 167 22.80 12.89 33.22
C ILE A 167 21.72 13.95 33.43
N GLY A 168 20.50 13.74 32.92
CA GLY A 168 19.37 14.64 33.13
C GLY A 168 18.99 14.80 34.60
N ARG A 169 18.96 13.70 35.37
CA ARG A 169 18.73 13.74 36.83
C ARG A 169 19.86 14.45 37.57
N ALA A 170 21.11 14.23 37.17
CA ALA A 170 22.27 14.93 37.71
C ALA A 170 22.16 16.45 37.50
N MET A 171 21.79 16.89 36.29
CA MET A 171 21.64 18.30 35.94
C MET A 171 20.46 18.99 36.66
N ARG A 172 19.39 18.25 36.99
CA ARG A 172 18.26 18.78 37.79
C ARG A 172 18.53 18.80 39.29
N GLY A 173 19.68 18.30 39.74
CA GLY A 173 19.98 18.17 41.17
C GLY A 173 19.09 17.15 41.88
N GLU A 174 18.46 16.24 41.12
CA GLU A 174 17.62 15.15 41.63
C GLU A 174 18.46 13.94 42.06
N GLU A 175 19.75 13.90 41.69
CA GLU A 175 20.72 13.11 42.43
C GLU A 175 20.88 13.75 43.81
N THR A 176 20.03 13.31 44.75
CA THR A 176 20.34 13.51 46.16
C THR A 176 21.69 12.85 46.36
N PRO A 177 22.76 13.58 46.72
CA PRO A 177 23.93 12.92 47.25
C PRO A 177 23.39 12.14 48.44
N GLN A 178 23.53 10.82 48.45
CA GLN A 178 23.49 10.15 49.75
C GLN A 178 24.50 10.91 50.58
N PRO A 179 24.10 11.55 51.69
CA PRO A 179 25.07 12.21 52.53
C PRO A 179 25.99 11.08 52.97
N SER A 180 27.20 11.03 52.40
CA SER A 180 28.24 10.20 52.95
C SER A 180 28.40 10.74 54.35
N LEU A 181 27.92 9.98 55.33
CA LEU A 181 28.04 10.32 56.73
C LEU A 181 29.52 10.57 56.96
N ASP A 182 29.84 11.84 57.25
CA ASP A 182 31.18 12.28 57.60
C ASP A 182 31.72 11.31 58.66
N PRO A 183 32.92 10.71 58.51
CA PRO A 183 33.47 9.75 59.47
C PRO A 183 33.47 10.25 60.93
N GLU A 184 33.46 11.57 61.15
CA GLU A 184 33.26 12.16 62.48
C GLU A 184 31.87 11.91 63.07
N LEU A 185 30.82 11.86 62.26
CA LEU A 185 29.45 11.63 62.72
C LEU A 185 29.22 10.17 63.13
N GLU A 186 29.88 9.23 62.47
CA GLU A 186 29.91 7.82 62.88
C GLU A 186 30.76 7.63 64.15
N ALA A 187 31.88 8.34 64.28
CA ALA A 187 32.66 8.35 65.53
C ALA A 187 31.86 8.95 66.70
N LEU A 188 31.06 9.99 66.45
CA LEU A 188 30.19 10.63 67.44
C LEU A 188 29.02 9.71 67.85
N LYS A 189 28.35 9.04 66.91
CA LYS A 189 27.33 8.03 67.21
C LYS A 189 27.90 6.86 67.98
N LYS A 190 29.07 6.36 67.60
CA LYS A 190 29.76 5.27 68.30
C LYS A 190 30.12 5.68 69.73
N ARG A 191 30.55 6.93 69.94
CA ARG A 191 30.83 7.49 71.27
C ARG A 191 29.54 7.63 72.10
N MET A 192 28.46 8.18 71.54
CA MET A 192 27.19 8.29 72.26
C MET A 192 26.60 6.92 72.64
N ARG A 193 26.76 5.90 71.79
CA ARG A 193 26.30 4.53 72.06
C ARG A 193 27.12 3.83 73.17
N ILE A 194 28.38 4.23 73.36
CA ILE A 194 29.25 3.72 74.43
C ILE A 194 29.00 4.48 75.73
N SER A 195 28.71 5.79 75.66
CA SER A 195 28.50 6.65 76.82
C SER A 195 27.10 6.55 77.44
N PHE A 196 26.10 6.05 76.69
CA PHE A 196 24.72 5.90 77.15
C PHE A 196 24.14 4.53 76.71
N PRO A 197 24.47 3.43 77.40
CA PRO A 197 23.96 2.09 77.05
C PRO A 197 22.46 1.90 77.33
N ASP A 198 21.84 2.72 78.18
CA ASP A 198 20.41 2.68 78.54
C ASP A 198 19.69 4.00 78.21
N ALA A 199 19.74 4.45 76.95
CA ALA A 199 18.77 5.42 76.47
C ALA A 199 17.43 4.69 76.22
N PRO A 200 16.33 5.05 76.89
CA PRO A 200 15.06 4.41 76.64
C PRO A 200 14.69 4.63 75.17
N THR A 201 14.34 3.54 74.48
CA THR A 201 13.65 3.61 73.21
C THR A 201 12.34 4.34 73.46
N ALA A 202 12.31 5.65 73.20
CA ALA A 202 11.10 6.45 73.29
C ALA A 202 10.11 5.86 72.29
N GLY A 203 9.09 5.23 72.86
CA GLY A 203 8.15 4.40 72.14
C GLY A 203 7.28 5.16 71.16
N ARG A 204 6.67 4.37 70.29
CA ARG A 204 5.39 4.66 69.67
C ARG A 204 4.41 5.25 70.70
N SER A 205 3.84 6.41 70.40
CA SER A 205 2.47 6.84 70.73
C SER A 205 2.18 8.04 69.84
N SER A 206 1.47 7.91 68.71
CA SER A 206 0.01 8.02 68.62
C SER A 206 -0.62 9.08 69.54
N ALA A 207 -1.11 10.13 68.86
CA ALA A 207 -2.37 10.83 69.06
C ALA A 207 -2.42 12.14 69.88
N GLY A 208 -2.84 13.19 69.16
CA GLY A 208 -3.61 14.34 69.65
C GLY A 208 -3.32 15.58 68.80
N ARG A 209 -4.26 16.35 68.25
CA ARG A 209 -5.73 16.36 68.30
C ARG A 209 -6.16 17.49 67.36
N GLY A 210 -7.04 17.21 66.41
CA GLY A 210 -7.64 18.22 65.52
C GLY A 210 -8.78 17.58 64.75
N GLY A 211 -9.89 17.34 65.43
CA GLY A 211 -11.09 16.72 64.87
C GLY A 211 -12.12 17.76 64.44
N ASN A 212 -12.71 17.53 63.27
CA ASN A 212 -14.11 17.70 62.84
C ASN A 212 -14.09 17.89 61.32
N GLY A 213 -14.92 17.26 60.49
CA GLY A 213 -16.07 16.40 60.71
C GLY A 213 -16.57 15.99 59.32
N ALA A 214 -17.33 14.89 59.29
CA ALA A 214 -17.79 14.21 58.08
C ALA A 214 -18.71 15.05 57.18
N GLY A 215 -18.73 14.74 55.88
CA GLY A 215 -19.75 15.26 54.98
C GLY A 215 -19.55 14.97 53.49
N ARG A 216 -19.78 13.71 53.10
CA ARG A 216 -20.37 13.18 51.84
C ARG A 216 -19.95 13.75 50.46
N PRO A 217 -19.87 12.89 49.42
CA PRO A 217 -19.47 13.28 48.08
C PRO A 217 -20.63 13.95 47.33
N LEU A 218 -20.36 15.07 46.65
CA LEU A 218 -21.25 15.61 45.63
C LEU A 218 -20.68 15.30 44.25
N GLU A 219 -21.24 14.22 43.72
CA GLU A 219 -21.62 14.05 42.32
C GLU A 219 -21.96 15.39 41.64
N VAL A 220 -21.27 15.73 40.55
CA VAL A 220 -21.81 16.65 39.53
C VAL A 220 -21.68 15.96 38.19
N ALA A 221 -22.80 15.37 37.79
CA ALA A 221 -23.08 15.04 36.42
C ALA A 221 -23.22 16.32 35.58
N ARG A 222 -22.62 16.28 34.39
CA ARG A 222 -23.13 16.76 33.10
C ARG A 222 -24.03 18.02 33.09
N ARG A 223 -23.62 19.03 32.31
CA ARG A 223 -24.08 19.30 30.92
C ARG A 223 -23.92 20.78 30.60
N HIS A 224 -23.53 21.02 29.34
CA HIS A 224 -23.88 22.19 28.52
C HIS A 224 -23.32 23.53 29.05
N ASP A 225 -22.89 24.49 28.24
CA ASP A 225 -23.34 24.83 26.91
C ASP A 225 -22.26 25.70 26.24
N GLU A 226 -22.40 25.81 24.93
CA GLU A 226 -21.87 26.80 23.99
C GLU A 226 -21.19 28.06 24.57
N GLN A 227 -20.06 28.45 23.98
CA GLN A 227 -20.02 29.65 23.13
C GLN A 227 -18.60 29.93 22.63
N ARG A 228 -18.41 29.75 21.31
CA ARG A 228 -17.44 30.55 20.55
C ARG A 228 -17.96 31.99 20.48
N PRO A 229 -17.07 32.97 20.61
CA PRO A 229 -16.97 34.06 19.64
C PRO A 229 -15.53 34.12 19.10
N GLN A 230 -15.32 34.02 17.79
CA GLN A 230 -15.46 35.07 16.76
C GLN A 230 -14.45 36.23 16.87
N GLN A 231 -13.81 36.45 15.71
CA GLN A 231 -13.17 37.68 15.22
C GLN A 231 -11.77 37.99 15.75
N GLY A 232 -10.83 38.51 14.97
CA GLY A 232 -10.78 39.00 13.59
C GLY A 232 -9.29 39.31 13.32
N GLY A 233 -8.75 39.13 12.11
CA GLY A 233 -8.73 40.11 11.01
C GLY A 233 -7.36 39.91 10.34
N LEU A 234 -7.27 39.60 9.04
CA LEU A 234 -7.19 40.56 7.94
C LEU A 234 -6.20 41.68 8.22
N GLU A 235 -5.06 41.68 7.53
CA GLU A 235 -4.66 42.68 6.52
C GLU A 235 -3.49 42.10 5.68
N LEU A 236 -3.75 41.93 4.38
CA LEU A 236 -3.06 42.53 3.22
C LEU A 236 -1.79 41.79 2.76
#